data_AF-A0A955AXR7-F1
#
_entry.id   AF-A0A955AXR7-F1
#
_cell.length_a   1.000
_cell.length_b   1.000
_cell.length_c   1.000
_cell.angle_alpha   90.00
_cell.angle_beta   90.00
_cell.angle_gamma   90.00
#
_symmetry.space_group_name_H-M   'P 1'
#
loop_
_entity.id
_entity.type
_entity.pdbx_description
1 polymer ?
#
loop_
_entity_poly.entity_id
_entity_poly.type
_entity_poly.pdbx_seq_one_letter_code
_entity_poly.pdbx_strand_id
1 'polypeptide(L)'
;MNDVTFADYEWLIADEATELLGELAGQSATPKIVARLRRRHSPSQVHLLLEQIELRRRARAKFARAAELYFTRTLLEQATDDQIAAYKAARFPADDSSLIADLCCGIGGDTMSLAKRAPTVAVDRDPIATLLTAINTRIAAGHEPTIRTAELTPNSLTNIS
;
A
#
# COMPACT_ATOMS: atom_id res chain seq x y z
N MET A 1 -23.76 7.37 2.79
CA MET A 1 -22.56 6.52 2.82
C MET A 1 -21.51 7.37 3.53
N ASN A 2 -20.91 6.92 4.64
CA ASN A 2 -19.87 7.74 5.27
C ASN A 2 -18.66 7.69 4.33
N ASP A 3 -18.32 8.84 3.74
CA ASP A 3 -17.16 8.94 2.85
C ASP A 3 -15.90 8.72 3.68
N VAL A 4 -15.14 7.68 3.32
CA VAL A 4 -13.83 7.41 3.89
C VAL A 4 -12.88 8.52 3.45
N THR A 5 -12.19 9.13 4.41
CA THR A 5 -11.30 10.26 4.18
C THR A 5 -9.83 9.83 4.14
N PHE A 6 -8.95 10.73 3.70
CA PHE A 6 -7.50 10.53 3.80
C PHE A 6 -7.04 10.26 5.24
N ALA A 7 -7.59 11.00 6.21
CA ALA A 7 -7.28 10.82 7.63
C ALA A 7 -7.68 9.44 8.16
N ASP A 8 -8.73 8.81 7.61
CA ASP A 8 -9.08 7.44 7.97
C ASP A 8 -8.03 6.42 7.49
N TYR A 9 -7.39 6.68 6.33
CA TYR A 9 -6.28 5.87 5.83
C TYR A 9 -4.97 6.13 6.60
N GLU A 10 -4.72 7.37 7.01
CA GLU A 10 -3.60 7.68 7.92
C GLU A 10 -3.77 6.93 9.24
N TRP A 11 -4.98 6.91 9.81
CA TRP A 11 -5.27 6.10 10.99
C TRP A 11 -5.08 4.61 10.73
N LEU A 12 -5.52 4.09 9.58
CA LEU A 12 -5.43 2.67 9.25
C LEU A 12 -3.98 2.14 9.26
N ILE A 13 -3.00 2.98 8.88
CA ILE A 13 -1.58 2.61 8.85
C ILE A 13 -0.84 2.96 10.15
N ALA A 14 -1.52 3.56 11.12
CA ALA A 14 -0.94 3.88 12.43
C ALA A 14 -0.79 2.62 13.29
N ASP A 15 0.01 2.73 14.35
CA ASP A 15 0.31 1.61 15.26
C ASP A 15 -0.97 1.00 15.86
N GLU A 16 -1.90 1.83 16.35
CA GLU A 16 -3.17 1.36 16.94
C GLU A 16 -3.96 0.46 15.97
N ALA A 17 -4.16 0.89 14.73
CA ALA A 17 -4.91 0.10 13.75
C ALA A 17 -4.12 -1.15 13.31
N THR A 18 -2.79 -1.06 13.25
CA THR A 18 -1.91 -2.17 12.91
C THR A 18 -1.95 -3.27 13.97
N GLU A 19 -1.93 -2.90 15.25
CA GLU A 19 -2.13 -3.81 16.38
C GLU A 19 -3.50 -4.48 16.31
N LEU A 20 -4.57 -3.72 16.06
CA LEU A 20 -5.92 -4.27 15.91
C LEU A 20 -6.02 -5.25 14.73
N LEU A 21 -5.37 -4.97 13.60
CA LEU A 21 -5.31 -5.91 12.46
C LEU A 21 -4.58 -7.20 12.85
N GLY A 22 -3.53 -7.11 13.67
CA GLY A 22 -2.82 -8.26 14.22
C GLY A 22 -3.68 -9.08 15.18
N GLU A 23 -4.37 -8.43 16.13
CA GLU A 23 -5.28 -9.08 17.08
C GLU A 23 -6.41 -9.82 16.38
N LEU A 24 -6.98 -9.21 15.33
CA LEU A 24 -8.12 -9.74 14.60
C LEU A 24 -7.71 -10.72 13.48
N ALA A 25 -6.42 -10.92 13.25
CA ALA A 25 -5.93 -11.80 12.20
C ALA A 25 -6.48 -13.23 12.38
N GLY A 26 -7.13 -13.76 11.34
CA GLY A 26 -7.73 -15.10 11.37
C GLY A 26 -9.07 -15.20 12.10
N GLN A 27 -9.60 -14.09 12.65
CA GLN A 27 -10.94 -14.04 13.23
C GLN A 27 -11.97 -13.61 12.17
N SER A 28 -13.18 -14.18 12.24
CA SER A 28 -14.30 -13.67 11.46
C SER A 28 -14.92 -12.44 12.12
N ALA A 29 -15.34 -11.47 11.31
CA ALA A 29 -16.03 -10.28 11.79
C ALA A 29 -17.42 -10.65 12.35
N THR A 30 -17.52 -10.83 13.67
CA THR A 30 -18.79 -11.10 14.35
C THR A 30 -19.49 -9.81 14.77
N PRO A 31 -20.83 -9.79 14.92
CA PRO A 31 -21.55 -8.61 15.43
C PRO A 31 -21.00 -8.09 16.77
N LYS A 32 -20.53 -8.99 17.63
CA LYS A 32 -19.91 -8.65 18.92
C LYS A 32 -18.60 -7.87 18.74
N ILE A 33 -17.73 -8.30 17.82
CA ILE A 33 -16.48 -7.61 17.51
C ILE A 33 -16.78 -6.23 16.91
N VAL A 34 -17.70 -6.16 15.95
CA VAL A 34 -18.08 -4.90 15.32
C VAL A 34 -18.66 -3.91 16.35
N ALA A 35 -19.55 -4.38 17.23
CA ALA A 35 -20.12 -3.55 18.29
C ALA A 35 -19.06 -3.05 19.27
N ARG A 36 -18.03 -3.86 19.59
CA ARG A 36 -16.89 -3.44 20.43
C ARG A 36 -16.08 -2.34 19.75
N LEU A 37 -15.73 -2.51 18.48
CA LEU A 37 -14.92 -1.54 17.72
C LEU A 37 -15.63 -0.19 17.59
N ARG A 38 -16.95 -0.20 17.32
CA ARG A 38 -17.78 1.02 17.21
C ARG A 38 -17.89 1.85 18.49
N ARG A 39 -17.48 1.33 19.65
CA ARG A 39 -17.43 2.11 20.90
C ARG A 39 -16.22 3.04 20.96
N ARG A 40 -15.17 2.77 20.17
CA ARG A 40 -13.88 3.46 20.23
C ARG A 40 -13.45 4.10 18.92
N HIS A 41 -14.02 3.67 17.80
CA HIS A 41 -13.62 4.10 16.46
C HIS A 41 -14.82 4.57 15.64
N SER A 42 -14.55 5.45 14.68
CA SER A 42 -15.56 5.95 13.76
C SER A 42 -16.12 4.83 12.85
N PRO A 43 -17.31 5.01 12.25
CA PRO A 43 -17.82 4.04 11.30
C PRO A 43 -16.91 3.80 10.09
N SER A 44 -16.20 4.82 9.60
CA SER A 44 -15.24 4.72 8.49
C SER A 44 -14.00 3.92 8.88
N GLN A 45 -13.44 4.16 10.06
CA GLN A 45 -12.31 3.41 10.61
C GLN A 45 -12.65 1.93 10.81
N VAL A 46 -13.82 1.63 11.41
CA VAL A 46 -14.28 0.24 11.57
C VAL A 46 -14.49 -0.42 10.21
N HIS A 47 -15.03 0.29 9.23
CA HIS A 47 -15.20 -0.23 7.88
C HIS A 47 -13.86 -0.57 7.23
N LEU A 48 -12.90 0.35 7.23
CA LEU A 48 -11.56 0.14 6.68
C LEU A 48 -10.84 -1.02 7.36
N LEU A 49 -10.89 -1.12 8.70
CA LEU A 49 -10.24 -2.21 9.44
C LEU A 49 -10.76 -3.58 9.00
N LEU A 50 -12.08 -3.74 8.90
CA LEU A 50 -12.71 -5.00 8.49
C LEU A 50 -12.47 -5.30 7.01
N GLU A 51 -12.52 -4.28 6.15
CA GLU A 51 -12.17 -4.41 4.74
C GLU A 51 -10.72 -4.88 4.60
N GLN A 52 -9.80 -4.33 5.39
CA GLN A 52 -8.39 -4.65 5.30
C GLN A 52 -8.08 -6.10 5.70
N ILE A 53 -8.79 -6.66 6.67
CA ILE A 53 -8.70 -8.09 7.01
C ILE A 53 -9.03 -8.96 5.79
N GLU A 54 -10.11 -8.62 5.08
CA GLU A 54 -10.53 -9.36 3.89
C GLU A 54 -9.58 -9.13 2.70
N LEU A 55 -9.11 -7.91 2.48
CA LEU A 55 -8.15 -7.60 1.42
C LEU A 55 -6.81 -8.31 1.66
N ARG A 56 -6.29 -8.33 2.89
CA ARG A 56 -5.08 -9.11 3.25
C ARG A 56 -5.26 -10.60 2.98
N ARG A 57 -6.46 -11.15 3.19
CA ARG A 57 -6.77 -12.54 2.84
C ARG A 57 -6.71 -12.78 1.33
N ARG A 58 -7.34 -11.91 0.54
CA ARG A 58 -7.33 -11.97 -0.94
C ARG A 58 -5.92 -11.77 -1.51
N ALA A 59 -5.16 -10.85 -0.92
CA ALA A 59 -3.82 -10.48 -1.34
C ALA A 59 -2.80 -11.61 -1.22
N ARG A 60 -3.06 -12.65 -0.42
CA ARG A 60 -2.19 -13.85 -0.33
C ARG A 60 -1.97 -14.54 -1.67
N ALA A 61 -2.87 -14.36 -2.62
CA ALA A 61 -2.69 -14.89 -3.98
C ALA A 61 -1.61 -14.14 -4.78
N LYS A 62 -1.27 -12.91 -4.40
CA LYS A 62 -0.34 -12.03 -5.11
C LYS A 62 0.93 -11.65 -4.33
N PHE A 63 0.87 -11.66 -3.00
CA PHE A 63 1.90 -11.12 -2.13
C PHE A 63 2.29 -12.11 -1.03
N ALA A 64 3.58 -12.40 -0.91
CA ALA A 64 4.11 -13.30 0.12
C ALA A 64 3.89 -12.74 1.54
N ARG A 65 3.98 -11.41 1.69
CA ARG A 65 3.78 -10.68 2.95
C ARG A 65 2.41 -10.00 3.03
N ALA A 66 1.40 -10.55 2.34
CA ALA A 66 0.05 -9.99 2.29
C ALA A 66 -0.54 -9.65 3.66
N ALA A 67 -0.17 -10.36 4.73
CA ALA A 67 -0.67 -10.11 6.08
C ALA A 67 -0.14 -8.81 6.72
N GLU A 68 0.92 -8.22 6.18
CA GLU A 68 1.57 -7.00 6.69
C GLU A 68 1.25 -5.78 5.81
N LEU A 69 0.96 -6.00 4.53
CA LEU A 69 0.70 -4.93 3.56
C LEU A 69 -0.71 -4.34 3.69
N TYR A 70 -0.91 -3.16 3.10
CA TYR A 70 -2.15 -2.38 3.12
C TYR A 70 -2.66 -2.18 1.70
N PHE A 71 -3.99 -2.22 1.55
CA PHE A 71 -4.61 -2.26 0.23
C PHE A 71 -5.87 -1.39 0.17
N THR A 72 -6.24 -0.93 -1.02
CA THR A 72 -7.66 -0.68 -1.32
C THR A 72 -8.15 -1.79 -2.23
N ARG A 73 -9.47 -1.97 -2.33
CA ARG A 73 -10.03 -2.97 -3.24
C ARG A 73 -9.56 -2.78 -4.68
N THR A 74 -9.72 -1.57 -5.21
CA THR A 74 -9.36 -1.23 -6.59
C THR A 74 -7.88 -1.43 -6.84
N LEU A 75 -7.02 -0.95 -5.94
CA LEU A 75 -5.58 -1.04 -6.15
C LEU A 75 -5.06 -2.47 -5.98
N LEU A 76 -5.63 -3.28 -5.08
CA LEU A 76 -5.28 -4.70 -4.98
C LEU A 76 -5.61 -5.46 -6.27
N GLU A 77 -6.75 -5.17 -6.88
CA GLU A 77 -7.18 -5.78 -8.14
C GLU A 77 -6.19 -5.44 -9.27
N GLN A 78 -5.72 -4.19 -9.31
CA GLN A 78 -4.77 -3.68 -10.31
C GLN A 78 -3.29 -4.01 -10.02
N ALA A 79 -2.93 -4.34 -8.78
CA ALA A 79 -1.54 -4.48 -8.40
C ALA A 79 -0.83 -5.65 -9.10
N THR A 80 0.43 -5.42 -9.50
CA THR A 80 1.36 -6.44 -9.97
C THR A 80 1.69 -7.41 -8.83
N ASP A 81 1.66 -8.71 -9.13
CA ASP A 81 2.06 -9.82 -8.26
C ASP A 81 3.57 -9.77 -7.92
N ASP A 82 3.96 -10.19 -6.71
CA ASP A 82 5.35 -10.24 -6.25
C ASP A 82 6.29 -10.94 -7.25
N GLN A 83 5.87 -12.06 -7.82
CA GLN A 83 6.70 -12.82 -8.76
C GLN A 83 6.93 -12.06 -10.07
N ILE A 84 5.89 -11.41 -10.59
CA ILE A 84 5.96 -10.63 -11.83
C ILE A 84 6.73 -9.33 -11.60
N ALA A 85 6.51 -8.67 -10.46
CA ALA A 85 7.22 -7.46 -10.07
C ALA A 85 8.72 -7.74 -9.92
N ALA A 86 9.10 -8.84 -9.25
CA ALA A 86 10.49 -9.25 -9.12
C ALA A 86 11.13 -9.55 -10.49
N TYR A 87 10.41 -10.25 -11.38
CA TYR A 87 10.87 -10.53 -12.73
C TYR A 87 11.10 -9.25 -13.55
N LYS A 88 10.19 -8.27 -13.48
CA LYS A 88 10.37 -6.97 -14.13
C LYS A 88 11.56 -6.20 -13.55
N ALA A 89 11.67 -6.16 -12.22
CA ALA A 89 12.72 -5.44 -11.51
C ALA A 89 14.13 -5.98 -11.81
N ALA A 90 14.27 -7.27 -12.11
CA ALA A 90 15.55 -7.88 -12.50
C ALA A 90 16.16 -7.29 -13.79
N ARG A 91 15.37 -6.58 -14.60
CA ARG A 91 15.82 -5.90 -15.82
C ARG A 91 16.41 -4.51 -15.55
N PHE A 92 16.23 -3.98 -14.34
CA PHE A 92 16.78 -2.69 -13.92
C PHE A 92 18.15 -2.87 -13.27
N PRO A 93 19.00 -1.82 -13.27
CA PRO A 93 20.28 -1.85 -12.56
C PRO A 93 20.11 -2.20 -11.08
N ALA A 94 21.14 -2.80 -10.48
CA ALA A 94 21.22 -3.05 -9.03
C ALA A 94 22.43 -2.32 -8.46
N ASP A 95 22.27 -1.02 -8.31
CA ASP A 95 23.29 -0.13 -7.77
C ASP A 95 22.63 1.14 -7.22
N ASP A 96 23.31 1.79 -6.29
CA ASP A 96 22.81 3.00 -5.63
C ASP A 96 23.04 4.27 -6.46
N SER A 97 23.72 4.17 -7.62
CA SER A 97 23.97 5.31 -8.51
C SER A 97 22.85 5.53 -9.53
N SER A 98 22.01 4.52 -9.74
CA SER A 98 20.86 4.56 -10.62
C SER A 98 19.63 5.09 -9.90
N LEU A 99 18.77 5.78 -10.64
CA LEU A 99 17.46 6.24 -10.16
C LEU A 99 16.35 5.65 -11.03
N ILE A 100 15.38 5.00 -10.40
CA ILE A 100 14.23 4.40 -11.09
C ILE A 100 12.99 5.24 -10.78
N ALA A 101 12.14 5.48 -11.78
CA ALA A 101 10.85 6.13 -11.60
C ALA A 101 9.71 5.13 -11.85
N ASP A 102 8.80 5.00 -10.88
CA ASP A 102 7.51 4.31 -11.02
C ASP A 102 6.41 5.38 -11.10
N LEU A 103 5.81 5.55 -12.28
CA LEU A 103 5.02 6.73 -12.64
C LEU A 103 3.50 6.55 -12.48
N CYS A 104 3.05 5.39 -12.01
CA CYS A 104 1.66 5.12 -11.61
C CYS A 104 1.71 4.03 -10.53
N CYS A 105 2.31 4.36 -9.37
CA CYS A 105 2.79 3.33 -8.45
C CYS A 105 1.68 2.51 -7.75
N GLY A 106 0.43 3.01 -7.69
CA GLY A 106 -0.69 2.27 -7.09
C GLY A 106 -0.44 1.95 -5.61
N ILE A 107 -0.51 0.68 -5.20
CA ILE A 107 -0.12 0.24 -3.82
C ILE A 107 1.38 -0.06 -3.69
N GLY A 108 2.16 0.16 -4.74
CA GLY A 108 3.59 -0.09 -4.77
C GLY A 108 3.99 -1.49 -5.23
N GLY A 109 3.15 -2.22 -5.97
CA GLY A 109 3.43 -3.60 -6.40
C GLY A 109 4.79 -3.74 -7.10
N ASP A 110 5.01 -2.92 -8.12
CA ASP A 110 6.30 -2.84 -8.81
C ASP A 110 7.34 -2.06 -7.97
N THR A 111 6.97 -0.92 -7.36
CA THR A 111 7.84 -0.11 -6.49
C THR A 111 8.55 -0.94 -5.40
N MET A 112 7.85 -1.85 -4.71
CA MET A 112 8.41 -2.72 -3.67
C MET A 112 9.58 -3.58 -4.17
N SER A 113 9.54 -3.99 -5.44
CA SER A 113 10.61 -4.79 -6.06
C SER A 113 11.71 -3.90 -6.65
N LEU A 114 11.36 -2.76 -7.23
CA LEU A 114 12.32 -1.79 -7.76
C LEU A 114 13.18 -1.16 -6.65
N ALA A 115 12.57 -0.84 -5.51
CA ALA A 115 13.26 -0.27 -4.34
C ALA A 115 14.31 -1.22 -3.72
N LYS A 116 14.25 -2.53 -4.02
CA LYS A 116 15.28 -3.50 -3.64
C LYS A 116 16.48 -3.52 -4.59
N ARG A 117 16.36 -2.88 -5.75
CA ARG A 117 17.38 -2.83 -6.81
C ARG A 117 18.17 -1.54 -6.74
N ALA A 118 17.48 -0.41 -6.69
CA ALA A 118 18.08 0.92 -6.70
C ALA A 118 17.13 1.96 -6.05
N PRO A 119 17.63 3.15 -5.68
CA PRO A 119 16.80 4.28 -5.32
C PRO A 119 15.63 4.47 -6.30
N THR A 120 14.42 4.57 -5.76
CA THR A 120 13.18 4.62 -6.55
C THR A 120 12.33 5.83 -6.15
N VAL A 121 11.86 6.57 -7.15
CA VAL A 121 10.85 7.63 -7.02
C VAL A 121 9.51 7.06 -7.48
N ALA A 122 8.56 6.96 -6.55
CA ALA A 122 7.21 6.50 -6.83
C ALA A 122 6.25 7.70 -6.94
N VAL A 123 5.51 7.76 -8.04
CA VAL A 123 4.57 8.84 -8.36
C VAL A 123 3.20 8.24 -8.62
N ASP A 124 2.18 8.84 -8.02
CA ASP A 124 0.78 8.59 -8.36
C ASP A 124 -0.02 9.87 -8.20
N ARG A 125 -1.14 10.00 -8.90
CA ARG A 125 -2.05 11.13 -8.73
C ARG A 125 -2.93 10.99 -7.50
N ASP A 126 -3.17 9.75 -7.06
CA ASP A 126 -4.02 9.45 -5.91
C ASP A 126 -3.19 9.50 -4.62
N PRO A 127 -3.50 10.41 -3.67
CA PRO A 127 -2.80 10.48 -2.39
C PRO A 127 -2.93 9.19 -1.56
N ILE A 128 -4.00 8.41 -1.72
CA ILE A 128 -4.14 7.11 -1.04
C ILE A 128 -3.17 6.10 -1.63
N ALA A 129 -3.02 6.06 -2.96
CA ALA A 129 -2.04 5.20 -3.61
C ALA A 129 -0.61 5.51 -3.12
N THR A 130 -0.23 6.79 -3.10
CA THR A 130 1.11 7.18 -2.65
C THR A 130 1.35 6.86 -1.16
N LEU A 131 0.36 7.09 -0.29
CA LEU A 131 0.40 6.70 1.12
C LEU A 131 0.64 5.19 1.29
N LEU A 132 -0.15 4.37 0.58
CA LEU A 132 -0.04 2.91 0.65
C LEU A 132 1.28 2.41 0.06
N THR A 133 1.75 3.00 -1.05
CA THR A 133 3.05 2.68 -1.65
C THR A 133 4.20 2.92 -0.66
N ALA A 134 4.16 4.03 0.08
CA ALA A 134 5.18 4.37 1.07
C ALA A 134 5.30 3.28 2.15
N ILE A 135 4.19 2.95 2.83
CA ILE A 135 4.18 1.95 3.90
C ILE A 135 4.49 0.55 3.38
N ASN A 136 3.92 0.13 2.25
CA ASN A 136 4.13 -1.19 1.69
C ASN A 136 5.59 -1.40 1.26
N THR A 137 6.20 -0.38 0.65
CA THR A 137 7.61 -0.43 0.26
C THR A 137 8.53 -0.47 1.48
N ARG A 138 8.27 0.34 2.51
CA ARG A 138 9.00 0.26 3.77
C ARG A 138 8.94 -1.13 4.39
N ILE A 139 7.76 -1.76 4.40
CA ILE A 139 7.59 -3.13 4.89
C ILE A 139 8.41 -4.10 4.02
N ALA A 140 8.26 -4.05 2.70
CA ALA A 140 8.80 -5.05 1.79
C ALA A 140 10.31 -4.92 1.52
N ALA A 141 10.84 -3.70 1.45
CA ALA A 141 12.23 -3.38 1.10
C ALA A 141 13.06 -2.90 2.31
N GLY A 142 12.44 -2.58 3.44
CA GLY A 142 13.12 -2.11 4.65
C GLY A 142 13.43 -0.61 4.67
N HIS A 143 13.05 0.13 3.63
CA HIS A 143 13.21 1.58 3.53
C HIS A 143 12.07 2.21 2.73
N GLU A 144 11.84 3.50 2.95
CA GLU A 144 10.79 4.24 2.26
C GLU A 144 11.33 4.82 0.93
N PRO A 145 10.60 4.66 -0.18
CA PRO A 145 10.99 5.26 -1.45
C PRO A 145 10.74 6.77 -1.41
N THR A 146 11.28 7.50 -2.38
CA THR A 146 10.86 8.90 -2.56
C THR A 146 9.46 8.91 -3.14
N ILE A 147 8.51 9.54 -2.46
CA ILE A 147 7.09 9.59 -2.87
C ILE A 147 6.74 10.97 -3.43
N ARG A 148 5.97 11.01 -4.52
CA ARG A 148 5.35 12.23 -5.03
C ARG A 148 3.89 12.00 -5.41
N THR A 149 2.98 12.77 -4.81
CA THR A 149 1.60 12.82 -5.28
C THR A 149 1.49 13.88 -6.37
N ALA A 150 1.33 13.47 -7.63
CA ALA A 150 1.27 14.38 -8.76
C ALA A 150 0.51 13.76 -9.93
N GLU A 151 -0.19 14.60 -10.70
CA GLU A 151 -0.69 14.21 -12.01
C GLU A 151 0.44 14.31 -13.04
N LEU A 152 0.66 13.22 -13.77
CA LEU A 152 1.62 13.21 -14.86
C LEU A 152 0.96 13.70 -16.13
N THR A 153 1.50 14.79 -16.65
CA THR A 153 1.20 15.31 -17.98
C THR A 153 2.33 14.91 -18.93
N PRO A 154 2.14 14.96 -20.25
CA PRO A 154 3.22 14.71 -21.21
C PRO A 154 4.49 15.54 -20.96
N ASN A 155 4.38 16.70 -20.30
CA ASN A 155 5.51 17.58 -19.97
C ASN A 155 6.12 17.29 -18.59
N SER A 156 5.56 16.38 -17.78
CA SER A 156 6.05 16.10 -16.43
C SER A 156 7.38 15.31 -16.42
N LEU A 157 7.78 14.71 -17.55
CA LEU A 157 8.98 13.87 -17.67
C LEU A 157 10.30 14.67 -17.74
N THR A 158 10.27 15.97 -17.99
CA THR A 158 11.48 16.81 -18.10
C THR A 158 12.10 17.20 -16.76
N ASN A 159 11.44 16.91 -15.62
CA ASN A 159 11.85 17.34 -14.28
C ASN A 159 12.15 16.18 -13.30
N ILE A 160 12.36 14.96 -13.81
CA ILE A 160 12.65 13.74 -13.00
C ILE A 160 14.13 13.34 -13.11
N SER A 161 14.99 14.27 -13.54
CA SER A 161 16.45 14.12 -13.65
C SER A 161 17.16 14.63 -12.40
#